data_AF-A0A914WPH1-F1
#
_entry.id   AF-A0A914WPH1-F1
#
_cell.length_a   1.000
_cell.length_b   1.000
_cell.length_c   1.000
_cell.angle_alpha   90.00
_cell.angle_beta   90.00
_cell.angle_gamma   90.00
#
_symmetry.space_group_name_H-M   'P 1'
#
loop_
_entity.id
_entity.type
_entity.pdbx_description
1 polymer ?
#
loop_
_entity_poly.entity_id
_entity_poly.type
_entity_poly.pdbx_seq_one_letter_code
_entity_poly.pdbx_strand_id
1 'polypeptide(L)'
;MNGNQKEDIPAVPSTAIREVVRTEVEPMPAWNDSAAEFYLVASIHCRHAAVISAFLGIVAVVGVFGAAVIAFDWYYFETTVDLIVLTGFAFFLIMGVLVHGAVLQGLQKQRPRYMRPFIIFHVCSLILEVVTALSAVGDLVSDQTQLVERSNQIAIDALMIIPPCICVQVAMLLSVIKCKSYLTKKCEYLARVEGVQP
;
A
#
# COMPACT_ATOMS: atom_id res chain seq x y z
N MET A 1 9.49 -70.23 -42.31
CA MET A 1 9.25 -70.33 -40.86
C MET A 1 10.16 -69.30 -40.19
N ASN A 2 9.64 -68.10 -39.92
CA ASN A 2 10.40 -67.02 -39.27
C ASN A 2 10.17 -67.10 -37.76
N GLY A 3 11.24 -67.38 -37.01
CA GLY A 3 11.25 -67.35 -35.55
C GLY A 3 11.34 -65.90 -35.06
N ASN A 4 10.32 -65.45 -34.35
CA ASN A 4 10.26 -64.14 -33.73
C ASN A 4 10.97 -64.23 -32.37
N GLN A 5 12.18 -63.67 -32.28
CA GLN A 5 12.98 -63.66 -31.05
C GLN A 5 12.50 -62.48 -30.19
N LYS A 6 11.81 -62.79 -29.09
CA LYS A 6 11.28 -61.81 -28.14
C LYS A 6 12.42 -61.45 -27.18
N GLU A 7 13.00 -60.27 -27.34
CA GLU A 7 13.99 -59.75 -26.39
C GLU A 7 13.29 -59.41 -25.06
N ASP A 8 13.71 -60.09 -23.99
CA ASP A 8 13.27 -59.82 -22.62
C ASP A 8 13.96 -58.55 -22.11
N ILE A 9 13.17 -57.48 -21.99
CA ILE A 9 13.60 -56.23 -21.36
C ILE A 9 13.66 -56.47 -19.84
N PRO A 10 14.82 -56.29 -19.17
CA PRO A 10 14.93 -56.50 -17.74
C PRO A 10 14.08 -55.48 -16.97
N ALA A 11 13.24 -55.98 -16.07
CA ALA A 11 12.40 -55.16 -15.20
C ALA A 11 13.27 -54.34 -14.24
N VAL A 12 13.26 -53.01 -14.41
CA VAL A 12 13.93 -52.09 -13.49
C VAL A 12 13.27 -52.21 -12.11
N PRO A 13 14.03 -52.47 -11.03
CA PRO A 13 13.47 -52.62 -9.69
C PRO A 13 12.81 -51.30 -9.24
N SER A 14 11.50 -51.35 -8.99
CA SER A 14 10.67 -50.24 -8.48
C SER A 14 11.24 -49.56 -7.22
N THR A 15 12.03 -50.31 -6.42
CA THR A 15 12.71 -49.81 -5.23
C THR A 15 13.84 -48.82 -5.52
N ALA A 16 14.58 -48.99 -6.62
CA ALA A 16 15.68 -48.09 -6.99
C ALA A 16 15.17 -46.70 -7.41
N ILE A 17 14.02 -46.64 -8.11
CA ILE A 17 13.38 -45.37 -8.46
C ILE A 17 12.89 -44.64 -7.20
N ARG A 18 12.44 -45.38 -6.19
CA ARG A 18 11.91 -44.81 -4.94
C ARG A 18 13.01 -44.22 -4.04
N GLU A 19 14.23 -44.73 -4.11
CA GLU A 19 15.38 -44.18 -3.38
C GLU A 19 16.04 -43.01 -4.11
N VAL A 20 16.13 -43.05 -5.45
CA VAL A 20 16.66 -41.94 -6.26
C VAL A 20 15.75 -40.70 -6.17
N VAL A 21 14.43 -40.88 -6.07
CA VAL A 21 13.48 -39.75 -5.84
C VAL A 21 13.56 -39.20 -4.41
N ARG A 22 14.12 -39.96 -3.46
CA ARG A 22 14.16 -39.56 -2.03
C ARG A 22 15.43 -38.79 -1.64
N THR A 23 16.49 -38.77 -2.46
CA THR A 23 17.83 -38.42 -1.98
C THR A 23 18.35 -37.01 -2.25
N GLU A 24 17.65 -36.13 -2.98
CA GLU A 24 18.15 -34.75 -3.18
C GLU A 24 17.06 -33.68 -3.08
N VAL A 25 16.23 -33.72 -2.04
CA VAL A 25 15.57 -32.48 -1.61
C VAL A 25 16.62 -31.70 -0.81
N GLU A 26 17.41 -30.89 -1.53
CA GLU A 26 18.37 -29.97 -0.92
C GLU A 26 17.64 -29.13 0.15
N PRO A 27 18.14 -29.06 1.40
CA PRO A 27 17.45 -28.35 2.47
C PRO A 27 17.27 -26.89 2.06
N MET A 28 16.01 -26.45 2.03
CA MET A 28 15.67 -25.09 1.61
C MET A 28 16.44 -24.08 2.49
N PRO A 29 17.11 -23.08 1.88
CA PRO A 29 17.90 -22.12 2.65
C PRO A 29 17.02 -21.41 3.68
N ALA A 30 17.58 -21.09 4.85
CA ALA A 30 16.87 -20.36 5.89
C ALA A 30 16.41 -18.98 5.36
N TRP A 31 15.20 -18.57 5.75
CA TRP A 31 14.67 -17.26 5.38
C TRP A 31 15.57 -16.12 5.89
N ASN A 32 16.04 -15.27 4.96
CA ASN A 32 16.90 -14.14 5.29
C ASN A 32 16.10 -12.84 5.38
N ASP A 33 15.68 -12.47 6.59
CA ASP A 33 14.99 -11.19 6.86
C ASP A 33 15.88 -9.95 6.57
N SER A 34 17.20 -10.11 6.49
CA SER A 34 18.14 -9.00 6.28
C SER A 34 18.56 -8.80 4.83
N ALA A 35 17.88 -9.45 3.87
CA ALA A 35 18.18 -9.26 2.46
C ALA A 35 17.98 -7.80 2.02
N ALA A 36 18.93 -7.27 1.24
CA ALA A 36 18.97 -5.87 0.82
C ALA A 36 17.68 -5.42 0.09
N GLU A 37 16.98 -6.34 -0.58
CA GLU A 37 15.73 -6.06 -1.27
C GLU A 37 14.59 -5.57 -0.35
N PHE A 38 14.66 -5.92 0.94
CA PHE A 38 13.67 -5.54 1.96
C PHE A 38 13.97 -4.20 2.64
N TYR A 39 15.04 -3.52 2.26
CA TYR A 39 15.36 -2.18 2.74
C TYR A 39 14.86 -1.10 1.76
N LEU A 40 14.42 0.02 2.33
CA LEU A 40 14.13 1.27 1.64
C LEU A 40 15.32 2.21 1.82
N VAL A 41 15.81 2.78 0.72
CA VAL A 41 16.96 3.71 0.70
C VAL A 41 18.16 3.15 1.48
N ALA A 42 18.42 1.84 1.33
CA ALA A 42 19.51 1.09 1.95
C ALA A 42 19.61 1.13 3.50
N SER A 43 18.64 1.73 4.21
CA SER A 43 18.79 2.07 5.63
C SER A 43 17.62 1.61 6.51
N ILE A 44 16.39 1.65 6.00
CA ILE A 44 15.20 1.32 6.81
C ILE A 44 14.56 0.04 6.29
N HIS A 45 14.46 -0.98 7.15
CA HIS A 45 13.73 -2.20 6.83
C HIS A 45 12.26 -1.86 6.52
N CYS A 46 11.72 -2.41 5.43
CA CYS A 46 10.37 -2.07 4.91
C CYS A 46 9.26 -2.21 5.97
N ARG A 47 9.41 -3.16 6.90
CA ARG A 47 8.51 -3.32 8.06
C ARG A 47 8.46 -2.07 8.94
N HIS A 48 9.60 -1.49 9.29
CA HIS A 48 9.66 -0.28 10.13
C HIS A 48 9.14 0.94 9.37
N ALA A 49 9.49 1.06 8.09
CA ALA A 49 8.96 2.14 7.24
C ALA A 49 7.43 2.08 7.13
N ALA A 50 6.84 0.89 7.01
CA ALA A 50 5.39 0.72 6.98
C ALA A 50 4.71 1.07 8.32
N VAL A 51 5.34 0.76 9.46
CA VAL A 51 4.84 1.18 10.80
C VAL A 51 4.88 2.70 10.92
N ILE A 52 6.02 3.33 10.58
CA ILE A 52 6.20 4.78 10.64
C ILE A 52 5.18 5.46 9.72
N SER A 53 5.03 4.98 8.49
CA SER A 53 4.03 5.46 7.52
C SER A 53 2.61 5.36 8.08
N ALA A 54 2.21 4.21 8.63
CA ALA A 54 0.87 4.04 9.18
C ALA A 54 0.62 4.95 10.40
N PHE A 55 1.60 5.11 11.29
CA PHE A 55 1.48 5.99 12.45
C PHE A 55 1.40 7.47 12.06
N LEU A 56 2.31 7.93 11.20
CA LEU A 56 2.30 9.30 10.68
C LEU A 56 0.99 9.60 9.94
N GLY A 57 0.47 8.65 9.17
CA GLY A 57 -0.81 8.79 8.50
C GLY A 57 -1.99 8.98 9.46
N ILE A 58 -2.06 8.22 10.56
CA ILE A 58 -3.10 8.40 11.59
C ILE A 58 -2.99 9.80 12.20
N VAL A 59 -1.78 10.20 12.60
CA VAL A 59 -1.53 11.53 13.19
C VAL A 59 -1.92 12.63 12.21
N ALA A 60 -1.55 12.50 10.93
CA ALA A 60 -1.87 13.47 9.89
C ALA A 60 -3.38 13.58 9.64
N VAL A 61 -4.09 12.45 9.49
CA VAL A 61 -5.54 12.45 9.24
C VAL A 61 -6.30 13.06 10.42
N VAL A 62 -5.94 12.71 11.66
CA VAL A 62 -6.55 13.28 12.87
C VAL A 62 -6.21 14.77 13.01
N GLY A 63 -4.96 15.14 12.75
CA GLY A 63 -4.48 16.52 12.82
C GLY A 63 -5.17 17.43 11.81
N VAL A 64 -5.25 17.01 10.54
CA VAL A 64 -5.93 17.74 9.47
C VAL A 64 -7.42 17.89 9.77
N PHE A 65 -8.08 16.81 10.21
CA PHE A 65 -9.48 16.89 10.61
C PHE A 65 -9.70 17.86 11.78
N GLY A 66 -8.87 17.77 12.83
CA GLY A 66 -8.96 18.66 13.99
C GLY A 66 -8.72 20.12 13.61
N ALA A 67 -7.72 20.39 12.76
CA ALA A 67 -7.46 21.72 12.23
C ALA A 67 -8.63 22.24 11.40
N ALA A 68 -9.23 21.42 10.53
CA ALA A 68 -10.41 21.79 9.76
C ALA A 68 -11.62 22.08 10.66
N VAL A 69 -11.83 21.30 11.72
CA VAL A 69 -12.93 21.56 12.66
C VAL A 69 -12.74 22.89 13.39
N ILE A 70 -11.51 23.26 13.74
CA ILE A 70 -11.21 24.51 14.46
C ILE A 70 -11.19 25.73 13.53
N ALA A 71 -10.65 25.58 12.31
CA ALA A 71 -10.44 26.69 11.39
C ALA A 71 -11.72 27.15 10.67
N PHE A 72 -12.74 26.29 10.59
CA PHE A 72 -14.00 26.62 9.95
C PHE A 72 -15.03 27.08 10.99
N ASP A 73 -15.70 28.20 10.70
CA ASP A 73 -16.78 28.75 11.51
C ASP A 73 -18.10 27.99 11.26
N TRP A 74 -18.15 26.73 11.70
CA TRP A 74 -19.30 25.83 11.52
C TRP A 74 -20.60 26.37 12.13
N TYR A 75 -20.55 27.38 13.01
CA TYR A 75 -21.77 27.91 13.61
C TYR A 75 -22.70 28.62 12.60
N TYR A 76 -22.14 29.08 11.47
CA TYR A 76 -22.90 29.73 10.39
C TYR A 76 -23.24 28.76 9.26
N PHE A 77 -23.78 27.56 9.57
CA PHE A 77 -24.32 26.61 8.58
C PHE A 77 -25.56 27.19 7.85
N GLU A 78 -25.37 28.23 7.05
CA GLU A 78 -26.42 28.73 6.16
C GLU A 78 -26.44 27.98 4.83
N THR A 79 -25.38 27.20 4.51
CA THR A 79 -25.25 26.55 3.20
C THR A 79 -25.15 25.03 3.26
N THR A 80 -25.83 24.35 2.34
CA THR A 80 -25.70 22.90 2.11
C THR A 80 -24.26 22.48 1.82
N VAL A 81 -23.44 23.39 1.29
CA VAL A 81 -22.04 23.15 0.95
C VAL A 81 -21.23 22.81 2.19
N ASP A 82 -21.42 23.54 3.29
CA ASP A 82 -20.68 23.33 4.53
C ASP A 82 -20.97 21.93 5.13
N LEU A 83 -22.23 21.47 5.07
CA LEU A 83 -22.61 20.13 5.52
C LEU A 83 -21.93 19.03 4.69
N ILE A 84 -21.87 19.22 3.37
CA ILE A 84 -21.19 18.28 2.46
C ILE A 84 -19.69 18.22 2.78
N VAL A 85 -19.05 19.37 3.00
CA VAL A 85 -17.63 19.46 3.34
C VAL A 85 -17.34 18.77 4.69
N LEU A 86 -18.12 19.06 5.73
CA LEU A 86 -17.97 18.38 7.03
C LEU A 86 -18.15 16.87 6.91
N THR A 87 -19.16 16.44 6.16
CA THR A 87 -19.42 15.02 5.91
C THR A 87 -18.23 14.38 5.19
N GLY A 88 -17.67 15.05 4.18
CA GLY A 88 -16.46 14.63 3.48
C GLY A 88 -15.26 14.48 4.42
N PHE A 89 -15.02 15.47 5.29
CA PHE A 89 -13.96 15.40 6.30
C PHE A 89 -14.17 14.26 7.31
N ALA A 90 -15.41 14.01 7.74
CA ALA A 90 -15.72 12.90 8.64
C ALA A 90 -15.47 11.54 7.96
N PHE A 91 -15.87 11.37 6.70
CA PHE A 91 -15.55 10.18 5.92
C PHE A 91 -14.06 10.01 5.72
N PHE A 92 -13.33 11.09 5.42
CA PHE A 92 -11.88 11.06 5.28
C PHE A 92 -11.19 10.64 6.59
N LEU A 93 -11.65 11.15 7.74
CA LEU A 93 -11.15 10.77 9.06
C LEU A 93 -11.35 9.27 9.32
N ILE A 94 -12.59 8.79 9.18
CA ILE A 94 -12.95 7.40 9.46
C ILE A 94 -12.17 6.47 8.53
N MET A 95 -12.21 6.72 7.21
CA MET A 95 -11.52 5.88 6.24
C MET A 95 -10.00 5.93 6.42
N GLY A 96 -9.42 7.12 6.64
CA GLY A 96 -7.99 7.29 6.88
C GLY A 96 -7.52 6.47 8.09
N VAL A 97 -8.18 6.61 9.24
CA VAL A 97 -7.84 5.85 10.45
C VAL A 97 -8.00 4.34 10.20
N LEU A 98 -9.07 3.91 9.53
CA LEU A 98 -9.30 2.49 9.22
C LEU A 98 -8.22 1.91 8.31
N VAL A 99 -7.81 2.61 7.25
CA VAL A 99 -6.81 2.09 6.29
C VAL A 99 -5.42 2.04 6.91
N HIS A 100 -5.04 3.03 7.71
CA HIS A 100 -3.77 3.00 8.45
C HIS A 100 -3.79 1.93 9.55
N GLY A 101 -4.91 1.81 10.28
CA GLY A 101 -5.12 0.74 11.25
C GLY A 101 -5.04 -0.65 10.63
N ALA A 102 -5.57 -0.83 9.41
CA ALA A 102 -5.47 -2.09 8.67
C ALA A 102 -4.01 -2.45 8.35
N VAL A 103 -3.14 -1.48 8.04
CA VAL A 103 -1.70 -1.74 7.84
C VAL A 103 -1.07 -2.24 9.14
N LEU A 104 -1.32 -1.57 10.27
CA LEU A 104 -0.81 -1.99 11.58
C LEU A 104 -1.29 -3.40 11.95
N GLN A 105 -2.58 -3.69 11.74
CA GLN A 105 -3.15 -5.01 11.97
C GLN A 105 -2.54 -6.07 11.03
N GLY A 106 -2.30 -5.71 9.76
CA GLY A 106 -1.66 -6.57 8.77
C GLY A 106 -0.23 -6.94 9.15
N LEU A 107 0.51 -5.98 9.71
CA LEU A 107 1.87 -6.17 10.23
C LEU A 107 1.89 -7.05 11.48
N GLN A 108 0.93 -6.88 12.39
CA GLN A 108 0.80 -7.71 13.59
C GLN A 108 0.46 -9.16 13.22
N LYS A 109 -0.49 -9.36 12.30
CA LYS A 109 -0.95 -10.68 11.85
C LYS A 109 -0.04 -11.30 10.77
N GLN A 110 0.98 -10.58 10.30
CA GLN A 110 1.83 -10.95 9.16
C GLN A 110 1.05 -11.35 7.90
N ARG A 111 -0.10 -10.72 7.64
CA ARG A 111 -0.98 -11.05 6.51
C ARG A 111 -1.00 -9.92 5.47
N PRO A 112 -0.47 -10.12 4.26
CA PRO A 112 -0.39 -9.07 3.23
C PRO A 112 -1.77 -8.60 2.73
N ARG A 113 -2.84 -9.39 2.93
CA ARG A 113 -4.21 -9.05 2.52
C ARG A 113 -4.72 -7.75 3.13
N TYR A 114 -4.31 -7.42 4.36
CA TYR A 114 -4.73 -6.21 5.07
C TYR A 114 -4.11 -4.91 4.52
N MET A 115 -3.07 -5.00 3.68
CA MET A 115 -2.43 -3.83 3.07
C MET A 115 -3.13 -3.35 1.80
N ARG A 116 -4.05 -4.15 1.24
CA ARG A 116 -4.83 -3.79 0.04
C ARG A 116 -5.70 -2.53 0.20
N PRO A 117 -6.53 -2.37 1.27
CA PRO A 117 -7.36 -1.18 1.42
C PRO A 117 -6.55 0.11 1.48
N PHE A 118 -5.38 0.09 2.12
CA PHE A 118 -4.46 1.23 2.16
C PHE A 118 -4.01 1.66 0.76
N ILE A 119 -3.61 0.70 -0.08
CA ILE A 119 -3.14 0.97 -1.44
C ILE A 119 -4.26 1.57 -2.29
N ILE A 120 -5.46 0.98 -2.23
CA ILE A 120 -6.62 1.46 -3.00
C ILE A 120 -6.98 2.89 -2.58
N PHE A 121 -7.08 3.13 -1.27
CA PHE A 121 -7.41 4.44 -0.72
C PHE A 121 -6.41 5.51 -1.16
N HIS A 122 -5.10 5.29 -0.96
CA HIS A 122 -4.09 6.29 -1.30
C HIS A 122 -3.95 6.52 -2.82
N VAL A 123 -4.17 5.51 -3.66
CA VAL A 123 -4.20 5.71 -5.12
C VAL A 123 -5.40 6.56 -5.53
N CYS A 124 -6.58 6.32 -4.97
CA CYS A 124 -7.74 7.17 -5.21
C CYS A 124 -7.52 8.60 -4.69
N SER A 125 -6.96 8.77 -3.50
CA SER A 125 -6.62 10.08 -2.93
C SER A 125 -5.63 10.84 -3.80
N LEU A 126 -4.57 10.18 -4.28
CA LEU A 126 -3.59 10.78 -5.21
C LEU A 126 -4.25 11.30 -6.49
N ILE A 127 -5.18 10.53 -7.06
CA ILE A 127 -5.91 10.97 -8.26
C ILE A 127 -6.74 12.21 -7.96
N LEU A 128 -7.46 12.22 -6.83
CA LEU A 128 -8.24 13.38 -6.40
C LEU A 128 -7.36 14.61 -6.17
N GLU A 129 -6.23 14.46 -5.48
CA GLU A 129 -5.28 15.56 -5.25
C GLU A 129 -4.71 16.13 -6.54
N VAL A 130 -4.36 15.27 -7.51
CA VAL A 130 -3.90 15.71 -8.83
C VAL A 130 -5.00 16.47 -9.57
N VAL A 131 -6.25 15.97 -9.55
CA VAL A 131 -7.38 16.68 -10.17
C VAL A 131 -7.60 18.03 -9.49
N THR A 132 -7.59 18.09 -8.16
CA THR A 132 -7.72 19.35 -7.40
C THR A 132 -6.60 20.33 -7.71
N ALA A 133 -5.35 19.88 -7.81
CA ALA A 133 -4.22 20.72 -8.18
C ALA A 133 -4.39 21.27 -9.61
N LEU A 134 -4.82 20.44 -10.57
CA LEU A 134 -5.09 20.87 -11.94
C LEU A 134 -6.26 21.87 -12.01
N SER A 135 -7.31 21.68 -11.21
CA SER A 135 -8.40 22.64 -11.08
C SER A 135 -7.90 23.98 -10.54
N ALA A 136 -7.07 23.98 -9.50
CA ALA A 136 -6.48 25.21 -8.96
C ALA A 136 -5.59 25.94 -9.99
N VAL A 137 -4.84 25.22 -10.82
CA VAL A 137 -4.12 25.83 -11.96
C VAL A 137 -5.10 26.42 -12.99
N GLY A 138 -6.20 25.72 -13.29
CA GLY A 138 -7.24 26.20 -14.20
C GLY A 138 -7.88 27.51 -13.72
N ASP A 139 -8.19 27.58 -12.43
CA ASP A 139 -8.74 28.78 -11.80
C ASP A 139 -7.72 29.93 -11.85
N LEU A 140 -6.44 29.65 -11.55
CA LEU A 140 -5.36 30.64 -11.62
C LEU A 140 -5.16 31.21 -13.03
N VAL A 141 -5.36 30.40 -14.07
CA VAL A 141 -5.16 30.82 -15.47
C VAL A 141 -6.39 31.51 -16.06
N SER A 142 -7.59 31.17 -15.61
CA SER A 142 -8.84 31.63 -16.25
C SER A 142 -9.32 33.01 -15.79
N ASP A 143 -8.85 33.52 -14.66
CA ASP A 143 -9.48 34.64 -13.94
C ASP A 143 -8.65 35.97 -14.06
N GLN A 144 -9.17 36.98 -14.78
CA GLN A 144 -8.51 38.28 -15.05
C GLN A 144 -9.20 39.55 -14.44
N THR A 145 -10.20 39.45 -13.56
CA THR A 145 -10.95 40.64 -13.04
C THR A 145 -11.20 40.68 -11.51
N GLN A 146 -11.21 41.89 -10.91
CA GLN A 146 -11.06 42.21 -9.46
C GLN A 146 -11.89 41.48 -8.36
N LEU A 147 -12.84 40.57 -8.65
CA LEU A 147 -13.32 39.58 -7.66
C LEU A 147 -12.26 38.50 -7.34
N VAL A 148 -11.14 38.57 -8.06
CA VAL A 148 -9.98 37.66 -8.16
C VAL A 148 -9.15 37.47 -6.90
N GLU A 149 -8.98 38.44 -6.00
CA GLU A 149 -7.93 38.34 -4.96
C GLU A 149 -8.11 37.13 -4.03
N ARG A 150 -9.35 36.84 -3.61
CA ARG A 150 -9.63 35.74 -2.67
C ARG A 150 -9.59 34.36 -3.34
N SER A 151 -10.14 34.24 -4.55
CA SER A 151 -10.12 33.00 -5.33
C SER A 151 -8.69 32.62 -5.71
N ASN A 152 -7.92 33.62 -6.16
CA ASN A 152 -6.51 33.48 -6.50
C ASN A 152 -5.67 33.06 -5.27
N GLN A 153 -5.91 33.66 -4.10
CA GLN A 153 -5.21 33.26 -2.88
C GLN A 153 -5.48 31.79 -2.51
N ILE A 154 -6.74 31.33 -2.60
CA ILE A 154 -7.09 29.93 -2.34
C ILE A 154 -6.40 28.99 -3.33
N ALA A 155 -6.36 29.34 -4.61
CA ALA A 155 -5.68 28.55 -5.64
C ALA A 155 -4.16 28.49 -5.39
N ILE A 156 -3.54 29.60 -5.00
CA ILE A 156 -2.12 29.67 -4.63
C ILE A 156 -1.84 28.80 -3.40
N ASP A 157 -2.66 28.91 -2.34
CA ASP A 157 -2.51 28.13 -1.13
C ASP A 157 -2.63 26.62 -1.43
N ALA A 158 -3.60 26.24 -2.27
CA ALA A 158 -3.75 24.86 -2.73
C ALA A 158 -2.53 24.36 -3.51
N LEU A 159 -1.97 25.17 -4.42
CA LEU A 159 -0.77 24.82 -5.19
C LEU A 159 0.50 24.73 -4.34
N MET A 160 0.55 25.42 -3.21
CA MET A 160 1.66 25.32 -2.26
C MET A 160 1.54 24.08 -1.37
N ILE A 161 0.33 23.68 -0.98
CA ILE A 161 0.10 22.60 0.01
C ILE A 161 -0.02 21.22 -0.66
N ILE A 162 -0.70 21.12 -1.80
CA ILE A 162 -1.01 19.82 -2.42
C ILE A 162 0.25 19.06 -2.88
N PRO A 163 1.26 19.68 -3.54
CA PRO A 163 2.42 18.92 -4.02
C PRO A 163 3.25 18.26 -2.90
N PRO A 164 3.54 18.92 -1.77
CA PRO A 164 4.13 18.24 -0.60
C PRO A 164 3.29 17.06 -0.08
N CYS A 165 1.97 17.19 -0.04
CA CYS A 165 1.06 16.11 0.37
C CYS A 165 1.18 14.90 -0.55
N ILE A 166 1.20 15.12 -1.88
CA ILE A 166 1.43 14.09 -2.89
C ILE A 166 2.76 13.38 -2.64
N CYS A 167 3.85 14.11 -2.39
CA CYS A 167 5.15 13.51 -2.12
C CYS A 167 5.14 12.60 -0.88
N VAL A 168 4.51 13.06 0.21
CA VAL A 168 4.37 12.28 1.45
C VAL A 168 3.52 11.03 1.21
N GLN A 169 2.37 11.15 0.53
CA GLN A 169 1.51 10.01 0.22
C GLN A 169 2.21 8.97 -0.67
N VAL A 170 2.98 9.41 -1.68
CA VAL A 170 3.77 8.51 -2.53
C VAL A 170 4.82 7.78 -1.71
N ALA A 171 5.56 8.46 -0.84
CA ALA A 171 6.55 7.83 0.03
C ALA A 171 5.91 6.79 0.97
N MET A 172 4.74 7.11 1.54
CA MET A 172 3.95 6.21 2.36
C MET A 172 3.47 4.97 1.57
N LEU A 173 2.99 5.18 0.34
CA LEU A 173 2.52 4.14 -0.56
C LEU A 173 3.64 3.17 -0.96
N LEU A 174 4.80 3.69 -1.35
CA LEU A 174 5.97 2.89 -1.68
C LEU A 174 6.44 2.04 -0.48
N SER A 175 6.40 2.62 0.72
CA SER A 175 6.76 1.90 1.95
C SER A 175 5.85 0.70 2.21
N VAL A 176 4.53 0.88 2.09
CA VAL A 176 3.54 -0.19 2.30
C VAL A 176 3.57 -1.23 1.18
N ILE A 177 3.75 -0.82 -0.09
CA ILE A 177 3.89 -1.76 -1.22
C ILE A 177 5.11 -2.65 -1.03
N LYS A 178 6.27 -2.09 -0.66
CA LYS A 178 7.47 -2.88 -0.36
C LYS A 178 7.25 -3.85 0.79
N CYS A 179 6.60 -3.39 1.87
CA CYS A 179 6.30 -4.25 3.00
C CYS A 179 5.32 -5.39 2.63
N LYS A 180 4.33 -5.12 1.79
CA LYS A 180 3.41 -6.13 1.25
C LYS A 180 4.18 -7.20 0.47
N SER A 181 5.08 -6.80 -0.43
CA SER A 181 5.90 -7.73 -1.20
C SER A 181 6.79 -8.60 -0.30
N TYR A 182 7.37 -8.01 0.74
CA TYR A 182 8.12 -8.76 1.76
C TYR A 182 7.25 -9.80 2.48
N LEU A 183 6.06 -9.41 2.97
CA LEU A 183 5.16 -10.34 3.66
C LEU A 183 4.65 -11.46 2.74
N THR A 184 4.37 -11.16 1.47
CA THR A 184 3.98 -12.17 0.49
C THR A 184 5.09 -13.20 0.30
N LYS A 185 6.33 -12.76 0.05
CA LYS A 185 7.48 -13.66 -0.12
C LYS A 185 7.72 -14.52 1.14
N LYS A 186 7.60 -13.91 2.33
CA LYS A 186 7.73 -14.62 3.60
C LYS A 186 6.65 -15.68 3.77
N CYS A 187 5.40 -15.35 3.44
CA CYS A 187 4.27 -16.29 3.50
C CYS A 187 4.46 -17.46 2.52
N GLU A 188 4.91 -17.18 1.30
CA GLU A 188 5.20 -18.23 0.30
C GLU A 188 6.34 -19.14 0.73
N TYR A 189 7.39 -18.58 1.36
CA TYR A 189 8.48 -19.39 1.91
C TYR A 189 7.96 -20.33 3.00
N LEU A 190 7.19 -19.81 3.96
CA LEU A 190 6.63 -20.61 5.05
C LEU A 190 5.70 -21.72 4.53
N ALA A 191 4.85 -21.43 3.54
CA ALA A 191 3.98 -22.42 2.92
C ALA A 191 4.79 -23.57 2.28
N ARG A 192 5.90 -23.26 1.60
CA ARG A 192 6.79 -24.27 1.01
C ARG A 192 7.50 -25.12 2.07
N VAL A 193 7.93 -24.51 3.19
CA VAL A 193 8.60 -25.22 4.29
C VAL A 193 7.63 -26.14 5.04
N GLU A 194 6.40 -25.69 5.27
CA GLU A 194 5.36 -26.47 5.97
C GLU A 194 4.71 -27.54 5.09
N GLY A 195 5.04 -27.59 3.79
CA GLY A 195 4.43 -28.51 2.82
C GLY A 195 2.95 -28.23 2.57
N VAL A 196 2.45 -27.06 2.99
CA VAL A 196 1.08 -26.62 2.76
C VAL A 196 1.04 -26.00 1.37
N GLN A 197 0.51 -26.73 0.39
CA GLN A 197 0.21 -26.13 -0.91
C GLN A 197 -0.78 -24.96 -0.71
N PRO A 198 -0.50 -23.78 -1.30
CA PRO A 198 -1.28 -22.56 -1.08
C PRO A 198 -2.73 -22.65 -1.58
#